data_AF-A0A369AUV6-F1
#
_entry.id   AF-A0A369AUV6-F1
#
_cell.length_a   1.000
_cell.length_b   1.000
_cell.length_c   1.000
_cell.angle_alpha   90.00
_cell.angle_beta   90.00
_cell.angle_gamma   90.00
#
_symmetry.space_group_name_H-M   'P 1'
#
loop_
_entity.id
_entity.type
_entity.pdbx_description
1 polymer ?
#
loop_
_entity_poly.entity_id
_entity_poly.type
_entity_poly.pdbx_seq_one_letter_code
_entity_poly.pdbx_strand_id
1 'polypeptide(L)' 'MSNYTLSDYEAAKKSLSSTLRKIEKAIVLLEEKQAEGKNLKAQIILSKERVKALSISLDLIEKEIINLTKI' A
#
# COMPACT_ATOMS: atom_id res chain seq x y z
N MET A 1 -17.13 -16.48 3.36
CA MET A 1 -16.62 -15.11 3.14
C MET A 1 -16.70 -14.36 4.45
N SER A 2 -15.70 -13.55 4.78
CA SER A 2 -15.84 -12.55 5.83
C SER A 2 -16.83 -11.47 5.35
N ASN A 3 -17.87 -11.19 6.11
CA ASN A 3 -18.81 -10.10 5.81
C ASN A 3 -18.29 -8.83 6.48
N TYR A 4 -17.49 -8.04 5.76
CA TYR A 4 -17.02 -6.74 6.21
C TYR A 4 -18.08 -5.67 5.89
N THR A 5 -18.23 -4.70 6.78
CA THR A 5 -19.13 -3.55 6.59
C THR A 5 -18.48 -2.48 5.73
N LEU A 6 -19.27 -1.52 5.22
CA LEU A 6 -18.74 -0.33 4.54
C LEU A 6 -17.69 0.39 5.41
N SER A 7 -17.96 0.53 6.71
CA SER A 7 -17.03 1.17 7.65
C SER A 7 -15.70 0.41 7.79
N ASP A 8 -15.74 -0.92 7.75
CA ASP A 8 -14.53 -1.75 7.76
C ASP A 8 -13.67 -1.49 6.52
N TYR A 9 -14.29 -1.41 5.34
CA TYR A 9 -13.59 -1.10 4.09
C TYR A 9 -13.00 0.32 4.08
N GLU A 10 -13.75 1.32 4.56
CA GLU A 10 -13.25 2.70 4.68
C GLU A 10 -12.06 2.79 5.65
N ALA A 11 -12.16 2.13 6.80
CA ALA A 11 -11.07 2.06 7.78
C ALA A 11 -9.83 1.36 7.20
N ALA A 12 -10.03 0.24 6.48
CA ALA A 12 -8.96 -0.46 5.79
C ALA A 12 -8.31 0.42 4.72
N LYS A 13 -9.10 1.09 3.87
CA LYS A 13 -8.60 2.01 2.84
C LYS A 13 -7.73 3.10 3.44
N LYS A 14 -8.19 3.74 4.53
CA LYS A 14 -7.44 4.79 5.24
C LYS A 14 -6.12 4.26 5.80
N SER A 15 -6.15 3.10 6.47
CA SER A 15 -4.97 2.47 7.05
C SER A 15 -3.93 2.08 6.00
N LEU A 16 -4.37 1.42 4.92
CA LEU A 16 -3.48 0.97 3.86
C LEU A 16 -2.92 2.14 3.04
N SER A 17 -3.71 3.20 2.80
CA SER A 17 -3.23 4.42 2.12
C SER A 17 -2.11 5.11 2.92
N SER A 18 -2.23 5.15 4.25
CA SER A 18 -1.19 5.70 5.13
C SER A 18 0.08 4.84 5.08
N THR A 19 -0.09 3.51 5.11
CA THR A 19 1.02 2.56 5.00
C THR A 19 1.75 2.67 3.66
N LEU A 20 1.01 2.76 2.55
CA LEU A 20 1.55 2.95 1.21
C LEU A 20 2.47 4.18 1.16
N ARG A 21 1.96 5.34 1.59
CA ARG A 21 2.74 6.60 1.63
C ARG A 21 4.02 6.50 2.46
N LYS A 22 3.98 5.75 3.56
CA LYS A 22 5.17 5.53 4.41
C LYS A 22 6.22 4.68 3.70
N ILE A 23 5.80 3.63 2.98
CA ILE A 23 6.71 2.76 2.23
C ILE A 23 7.30 3.52 1.04
N GLU A 24 6.52 4.31 0.32
CA GLU A 24 7.02 5.16 -0.78
C GLU A 24 8.13 6.10 -0.30
N LYS A 25 7.93 6.78 0.84
CA LYS A 25 8.98 7.62 1.46
C LYS A 25 10.20 6.80 1.89
N ALA A 26 9.99 5.60 2.44
CA ALA A 26 11.09 4.74 2.84
C ALA A 26 11.92 4.27 1.63
N ILE A 27 11.30 4.04 0.47
CA ILE A 27 12.00 3.69 -0.77
C ILE A 27 12.96 4.80 -1.18
N VAL A 28 12.53 6.07 -1.15
CA VAL A 28 13.40 7.21 -1.48
C VAL A 28 14.65 7.21 -0.60
N LEU A 29 14.48 7.06 0.72
CA LEU A 29 15.61 7.00 1.66
C LEU A 29 16.52 5.77 1.44
N LEU A 30 15.97 4.64 1.00
CA LEU A 30 16.75 3.45 0.67
C LEU A 30 17.55 3.66 -0.63
N GLU A 31 16.97 4.32 -1.62
CA GLU A 31 17.62 4.65 -2.90
C GLU A 31 18.75 5.66 -2.70
N GLU A 32 18.57 6.69 -1.86
CA GLU A 32 19.62 7.63 -1.47
C GLU A 32 20.81 6.89 -0.82
N LYS A 33 20.54 6.05 0.19
CA LYS A 33 21.57 5.25 0.86
C LYS A 33 22.26 4.25 -0.08
N GLN A 34 21.53 3.73 -1.06
CA GLN A 34 22.10 2.86 -2.10
C GLN A 34 23.05 3.65 -3.01
N ALA A 35 22.74 4.91 -3.34
CA ALA A 35 23.61 5.80 -4.10
C ALA A 35 24.88 6.19 -3.32
N GLU A 36 24.79 6.27 -1.99
CA GLU A 36 25.94 6.45 -1.07
C GLU A 36 26.83 5.20 -0.93
N GLY A 37 26.52 4.12 -1.65
CA GLY A 37 27.33 2.89 -1.67
C GLY A 37 26.89 1.80 -0.71
N LYS A 38 25.76 1.95 0.01
CA LYS A 38 25.20 0.83 0.80
C LYS A 38 24.58 -0.22 -0.11
N ASN A 39 24.75 -1.49 0.21
CA ASN A 39 24.09 -2.57 -0.52
C ASN A 39 22.66 -2.79 -0.01
N LEU A 40 21.71 -2.05 -0.58
CA LEU A 40 20.28 -2.05 -0.20
C LEU A 40 19.34 -2.49 -1.34
N LYS A 41 19.89 -3.00 -2.45
CA LYS A 41 19.14 -3.34 -3.67
C LYS A 41 17.99 -4.31 -3.40
N ALA A 42 18.21 -5.33 -2.57
CA ALA A 42 17.16 -6.30 -2.20
C ALA A 42 16.01 -5.64 -1.42
N GLN A 43 16.33 -4.75 -0.47
CA GLN A 43 15.33 -4.04 0.33
C GLN A 43 14.50 -3.08 -0.53
N ILE A 44 15.12 -2.43 -1.52
CA ILE A 44 14.43 -1.58 -2.49
C ILE A 44 13.45 -2.40 -3.33
N ILE A 45 13.90 -3.53 -3.88
CA ILE A 45 13.06 -4.42 -4.70
C ILE A 45 11.84 -4.89 -3.90
N LEU A 46 12.06 -5.44 -2.70
CA LEU A 46 10.97 -5.92 -1.84
C LEU A 46 10.01 -4.80 -1.44
N SER A 47 10.51 -3.58 -1.23
CA SER A 47 9.66 -2.42 -0.90
C SER A 47 8.80 -1.99 -2.09
N LYS A 48 9.35 -2.01 -3.32
CA LYS A 48 8.59 -1.73 -4.55
C LYS A 48 7.52 -2.79 -4.81
N GLU A 49 7.81 -4.06 -4.55
CA GLU A 49 6.82 -5.14 -4.63
C GLU A 49 5.68 -4.95 -3.62
N ARG A 50 6.00 -4.52 -2.39
CA ARG A 50 4.98 -4.19 -1.37
C ARG A 50 4.11 -3.02 -1.77
N VAL A 51 4.67 -1.97 -2.36
CA VAL A 51 3.91 -0.84 -2.93
C VAL A 51 2.90 -1.38 -3.94
N LYS A 52 3.36 -2.20 -4.91
CA LYS A 52 2.47 -2.79 -5.92
C LYS A 52 1.33 -3.61 -5.30
N ALA A 53 1.64 -4.46 -4.33
CA ALA A 53 0.63 -5.27 -3.64
C ALA A 53 -0.40 -4.40 -2.89
N LEU A 54 0.05 -3.36 -2.18
CA LEU A 54 -0.83 -2.44 -1.46
C LEU A 54 -1.70 -1.62 -2.40
N SER A 55 -1.17 -1.16 -3.53
CA SER A 55 -1.95 -0.46 -4.55
C SER A 55 -3.08 -1.35 -5.09
N ILE A 56 -2.78 -2.61 -5.41
CA ILE A 56 -3.82 -3.58 -5.83
C ILE A 56 -4.89 -3.75 -4.75
N SER A 57 -4.49 -3.92 -3.49
CA SER A 57 -5.43 -4.05 -2.37
C SER A 57 -6.32 -2.81 -2.22
N LEU A 58 -5.77 -1.61 -2.37
CA LEU A 58 -6.53 -0.36 -2.32
C LEU A 58 -7.55 -0.27 -3.47
N ASP A 59 -7.16 -0.64 -4.68
CA ASP A 59 -8.06 -0.65 -5.84
C ASP A 59 -9.22 -1.64 -5.66
N LEU A 60 -8.96 -2.79 -5.04
CA LEU A 60 -9.99 -3.79 -4.73
C LEU A 60 -10.94 -3.31 -3.64
N ILE A 61 -10.41 -2.70 -2.58
CA ILE A 61 -11.22 -2.10 -1.51
C ILE A 61 -12.10 -0.98 -2.08
N GLU A 62 -11.58 -0.16 -2.97
CA GLU A 62 -12.35 0.93 -3.57
C GLU A 62 -13.51 0.43 -4.41
N LYS A 63 -13.28 -0.62 -5.21
CA LYS A 63 -14.35 -1.27 -5.97
C LYS A 63 -15.45 -1.79 -5.06
N GLU A 64 -15.09 -2.36 -3.91
CA GLU A 64 -16.06 -2.90 -2.96
C GLU A 64 -16.86 -1.80 -2.25
N ILE A 65 -16.21 -0.70 -1.86
CA ILE A 65 -16.90 0.50 -1.34
C ILE A 65 -17.93 1.01 -2.36
N ILE A 66 -17.55 1.10 -3.64
CA ILE A 66 -18.45 1.52 -4.72
C ILE A 66 -19.63 0.54 -4.86
N ASN A 67 -19.40 -0.76 -4.74
CA ASN A 67 -20.47 -1.76 -4.83
C ASN A 67 -21.46 -1.64 -3.66
N LEU A 68 -20.97 -1.44 -2.44
CA LEU A 68 -21.79 -1.31 -1.24
C LEU A 68 -22.56 0.01 -1.16
N THR A 69 -22.12 1.05 -1.86
CA THR A 69 -22.75 2.40 -1.89
C THR A 69 -23.73 2.59 -3.05
N LYS A 70 -23.74 1.69 -4.04
CA LYS A 70 -24.70 1.69 -5.16
C LYS A 70 -26.05 1.04 -4.80
N ILE A 71 -26.20 0.57 -3.57
CA ILE A 71 -27.43 0.01 -2.99
C ILE A 71 -28.17 1.13 -2.26
#